data_AF-A0A954QZC8-F1
#
_entry.id   AF-A0A954QZC8-F1
#
_cell.length_a   1.000
_cell.length_b   1.000
_cell.length_c   1.000
_cell.angle_alpha   90.00
_cell.angle_beta   90.00
_cell.angle_gamma   90.00
#
_symmetry.space_group_name_H-M   'P 1'
#
loop_
_entity.id
_entity.type
_entity.pdbx_description
1 polymer ?
#
loop_
_entity_poly.entity_id
_entity_poly.type
_entity_poly.pdbx_seq_one_letter_code
_entity_poly.pdbx_strand_id
1 'polypeptide(L)' 'MKIAYLTAGAAGMYCGSCLHDNALAKALIDLGHDALLIPLYTPILTDEPNVSSPRLFYGGLNVYLEQLSRL' A
#
# COMPACT_ATOMS: atom_id res chain seq x y z
N MET A 1 17.31 4.28 -7.71
CA MET A 1 16.69 5.40 -6.94
C MET A 1 15.95 4.82 -5.75
N LYS A 2 15.75 5.58 -4.66
CA LYS A 2 14.93 5.14 -3.53
C LYS A 2 13.52 5.71 -3.66
N ILE A 3 12.50 4.87 -3.66
CA ILE A 3 11.11 5.25 -3.94
C ILE A 3 10.21 4.65 -2.85
N ALA A 4 9.50 5.51 -2.13
CA ALA A 4 8.39 5.09 -1.27
C ALA A 4 7.08 5.36 -2.03
N TYR A 5 6.37 4.30 -2.40
CA TYR A 5 5.10 4.38 -3.08
C TYR A 5 3.97 4.09 -2.09
N LEU A 6 3.11 5.07 -1.84
CA LEU A 6 2.04 4.96 -0.84
C LEU A 6 0.74 4.50 -1.50
N THR A 7 0.10 3.49 -0.94
CA THR A 7 -1.23 3.03 -1.39
C THR A 7 -2.19 2.95 -0.21
N ALA A 8 -3.46 3.31 -0.43
CA ALA A 8 -4.47 3.31 0.64
C ALA A 8 -4.84 1.89 1.09
N GLY A 9 -4.90 0.95 0.15
CA GLY A 9 -5.50 -0.36 0.33
C GLY A 9 -7.01 -0.39 0.18
N ALA A 10 -7.54 -1.57 -0.17
CA ALA A 10 -8.97 -1.85 -0.28
C ALA A 10 -9.37 -3.07 0.55
N ALA A 11 -8.56 -3.43 1.56
CA ALA A 11 -8.67 -4.64 2.35
C ALA A 11 -8.77 -5.90 1.45
N GLY A 12 -9.76 -6.76 1.69
CA GLY A 12 -9.98 -8.00 0.94
C GLY A 12 -10.74 -7.84 -0.37
N MET A 13 -10.82 -6.63 -0.93
CA MET A 13 -11.56 -6.35 -2.16
C MET A 13 -10.64 -6.09 -3.34
N TYR A 14 -11.07 -6.48 -4.54
CA TYR A 14 -10.40 -6.06 -5.77
C TYR A 14 -10.61 -4.57 -6.01
N CYS A 15 -9.50 -3.87 -6.26
CA CYS A 15 -9.48 -2.45 -6.49
C CYS A 15 -8.49 -2.14 -7.61
N GLY A 16 -8.95 -1.45 -8.66
CA GLY A 16 -8.11 -1.12 -9.82
C GLY A 16 -6.85 -0.34 -9.43
N SER A 17 -6.95 0.55 -8.43
CA SER A 17 -5.78 1.26 -7.90
C SER A 17 -4.79 0.31 -7.22
N CYS A 18 -5.26 -0.67 -6.43
CA CYS A 18 -4.38 -1.66 -5.80
C CYS A 18 -3.64 -2.51 -6.84
N LEU A 19 -4.32 -2.91 -7.92
CA LEU A 19 -3.71 -3.67 -9.01
C LEU A 19 -2.65 -2.82 -9.73
N HIS A 20 -3.00 -1.58 -10.06
CA HIS A 20 -2.08 -0.63 -10.70
C HIS A 20 -0.85 -0.36 -9.84
N ASP A 21 -1.04 -0.08 -8.55
CA ASP A 21 0.05 0.23 -7.62
C ASP A 21 1.01 -0.96 -7.46
N ASN A 22 0.48 -2.19 -7.40
CA ASN A 22 1.29 -3.41 -7.35
C ASN A 22 2.12 -3.60 -8.62
N ALA A 23 1.48 -3.47 -9.79
CA ALA A 23 2.15 -3.60 -11.08
C ALA A 23 3.24 -2.54 -11.27
N LEU A 24 2.97 -1.29 -10.88
CA LEU A 24 3.93 -0.20 -10.96
C LEU A 24 5.12 -0.41 -10.02
N ALA A 25 4.86 -0.75 -8.75
CA ALA A 25 5.92 -1.02 -7.79
C ALA A 25 6.80 -2.20 -8.25
N LYS A 26 6.18 -3.27 -8.76
CA LYS A 26 6.90 -4.40 -9.34
C LYS A 26 7.80 -3.97 -10.50
N ALA A 27 7.27 -3.19 -11.44
CA ALA A 27 8.06 -2.70 -12.57
C ALA A 27 9.25 -1.81 -12.13
N LEU A 28 9.07 -0.98 -11.10
CA LEU A 28 10.15 -0.16 -10.53
C LEU A 28 11.25 -1.04 -9.90
N ILE A 29 10.87 -2.11 -9.18
CA ILE A 29 11.82 -3.08 -8.63
C ILE A 29 12.57 -3.79 -9.76
N ASP A 30 11.86 -4.26 -10.79
CA ASP A 30 12.43 -4.97 -11.93
C ASP A 30 13.40 -4.09 -12.74
N LEU A 31 13.22 -2.76 -12.72
CA LEU A 31 14.14 -1.76 -13.29
C LEU A 31 15.36 -1.45 -12.39
N GLY A 32 15.48 -2.09 -11.22
CA GLY A 32 16.60 -1.91 -10.30
C GLY A 32 16.46 -0.72 -9.35
N HIS A 33 15.26 -0.16 -9.19
CA HIS A 33 15.01 0.83 -8.15
C HIS A 33 14.80 0.15 -6.78
N ASP A 34 15.25 0.82 -5.72
CA ASP A 34 14.93 0.48 -4.32
C ASP A 34 13.53 1.03 -4.03
N ALA A 35 12.52 0.33 -4.53
CA ALA A 35 11.12 0.74 -4.44
C ALA A 35 10.36 -0.10 -3.40
N LEU A 36 9.65 0.59 -2.52
CA LEU A 36 8.80 -0.01 -1.49
C LEU A 36 7.35 0.44 -1.69
N LEU A 37 6.45 -0.52 -1.89
CA LEU A 37 5.02 -0.29 -1.88
C LEU A 37 4.49 -0.39 -0.44
N ILE A 38 3.93 0.69 0.08
CA ILE A 38 3.54 0.85 1.49
C ILE A 38 2.01 0.97 1.59
N PRO A 39 1.33 -0.06 2.12
CA PRO A 39 -0.07 0.02 2.47
C PRO A 39 -0.28 0.92 3.70
N LEU A 40 -1.08 1.97 3.57
CA LEU A 40 -1.32 2.95 4.63
C LEU A 40 -2.42 2.51 5.58
N TYR A 41 -3.64 2.31 5.08
CA TYR A 41 -4.83 2.20 5.92
C TYR A 41 -5.36 0.77 6.00
N THR A 42 -5.34 0.03 4.90
CA THR A 42 -5.74 -1.37 4.84
C THR A 42 -4.81 -2.17 3.93
N PRO A 43 -4.82 -3.51 4.00
CA PRO A 43 -4.07 -4.33 3.06
C PRO A 43 -4.55 -4.12 1.62
N ILE A 44 -3.70 -4.48 0.65
CA ILE A 44 -4.11 -4.60 -0.76
C ILE A 44 -4.41 -6.08 -1.08
N LEU A 45 -5.41 -6.30 -1.93
CA LEU A 45 -5.60 -7.56 -2.63
C LEU A 45 -5.20 -7.37 -4.10
N THR A 46 -4.37 -8.27 -4.59
CA THR A 46 -3.83 -8.25 -5.96
C THR A 46 -4.14 -9.57 -6.66
N ASP A 47 -4.23 -9.52 -7.99
CA ASP A 47 -4.37 -10.67 -8.88
C ASP A 47 -3.02 -11.31 -9.26
N GLU A 48 -1.94 -10.57 -9.05
CA GLU A 48 -0.55 -11.01 -9.20
C GLU A 48 0.15 -11.17 -7.83
N PRO A 49 1.37 -11.75 -7.77
CA PRO A 49 2.18 -11.73 -6.55
C PRO A 49 2.29 -10.33 -5.96
N ASN A 50 1.86 -10.22 -4.71
CA ASN A 50 1.82 -8.96 -4.00
C ASN A 50 3.24 -8.54 -3.58
N VAL A 51 3.71 -7.39 -4.07
CA VAL A 51 5.05 -6.83 -3.75
C VAL A 51 5.00 -5.77 -2.65
N SER A 52 3.84 -5.53 -2.05
CA SER A 52 3.70 -4.59 -0.95
C SER A 52 4.34 -5.08 0.34
N SER A 53 4.74 -4.12 1.16
CA SER A 53 5.19 -4.37 2.53
C SER A 53 4.09 -5.10 3.32
N PRO A 54 4.43 -6.13 4.12
CA PRO A 54 3.46 -6.81 4.97
C PRO A 54 2.98 -5.94 6.15
N ARG A 55 3.62 -4.80 6.41
CA ARG A 55 3.28 -3.88 7.49
C ARG A 55 2.29 -2.81 7.00
N LEU A 56 1.18 -2.66 7.71
CA LEU A 56 0.30 -1.49 7.62
C LEU A 56 0.92 -0.32 8.37
N PHE A 57 1.07 0.83 7.70
CA PHE A 57 1.78 1.96 8.30
C PHE A 57 0.93 2.74 9.31
N TYR A 58 -0.31 3.05 8.96
CA TYR A 58 -1.22 3.82 9.81
C TYR A 58 -2.31 2.95 10.44
N GLY A 59 -2.93 2.07 9.63
CA GLY A 59 -4.14 1.34 10.03
C GLY A 59 -5.34 2.27 10.11
N GLY A 60 -6.30 2.10 9.20
CA GLY A 60 -7.39 3.06 8.99
C GLY A 60 -8.24 3.33 10.23
N LEU A 61 -8.45 2.31 11.07
CA LEU A 61 -9.19 2.46 12.33
C LEU A 61 -8.44 3.36 13.33
N ASN A 62 -7.12 3.18 13.47
CA ASN A 62 -6.33 3.98 14.40
C ASN A 62 -6.36 5.45 14.01
N VAL A 63 -6.05 5.76 12.74
CA VAL A 63 -6.04 7.15 12.25
C VAL A 63 -7.42 7.79 12.29
N TYR A 64 -8.48 7.04 11.99
CA TYR A 64 -9.84 7.57 12.10
C TYR A 64 -10.18 7.94 13.55
N LEU A 65 -9.87 7.07 14.51
CA LEU A 65 -10.11 7.33 15.93
C LEU A 65 -9.23 8.46 16.46
N GLU A 66 -7.97 8.53 16.05
CA GLU A 66 -7.05 9.63 16.39
C GLU A 66 -7.57 10.97 15.87
N GLN A 67 -8.07 11.01 14.63
CA GLN A 67 -8.65 12.22 14.05
C GLN A 67 -9.91 12.70 14.79
N LEU A 68 -10.70 11.76 15.33
CA LEU A 68 -11.89 12.09 16.13
C LEU A 68 -11.55 12.43 17.59
N SER A 69 -10.50 11.82 18.13
CA SER A 69 -10.05 12.08 19.48
C SER A 69 -9.46 13.48 19.56
N ARG A 70 -9.99 14.32 20.46
CA ARG A 70 -9.46 15.67 20.73
C ARG A 70 -8.36 15.65 21.82
N LEU A 71 -7.78 14.49 22.07
CA LEU A 71 -6.73 14.29 23.07
C LEU A 71 -5.37 14.66 22.49
#